data_AF-A0AAW1AJE9-F1
#
_entry.id   AF-A0AAW1AJE9-F1
#
_cell.length_a   1.000
_cell.length_b   1.000
_cell.length_c   1.000
_cell.angle_alpha   90.00
_cell.angle_beta   90.00
_cell.angle_gamma   90.00
#
_symmetry.space_group_name_H-M   'P 1'
#
loop_
_entity.id
_entity.type
_entity.pdbx_description
1 polymer ?
#
loop_
_entity_poly.entity_id
_entity_poly.type
_entity_poly.pdbx_seq_one_letter_code
_entity_poly.pdbx_strand_id
1 'polypeptide(L)'
;MMNLFSTLIVIFTLCTLSFTKLNEKYVQVYQIELNELKKMKQEPPEDPAINSFTTKPPPLLPLCTSTGYFRDPFNCKKFYHCEHAKAIPMGYYCEANLVFDPHTLSCDNPQYVIC
;
A
#
# COMPACT_ATOMS: atom_id res chain seq x y z
N MET A 1 42.36 -9.16 15.21
CA MET A 1 41.64 -9.92 14.16
C MET A 1 40.13 -9.80 14.34
N MET A 2 39.56 -8.62 14.09
CA MET A 2 38.15 -8.31 14.38
C MET A 2 37.36 -7.96 13.10
N ASN A 3 37.82 -8.45 11.94
CA ASN A 3 37.44 -7.90 10.63
C ASN A 3 36.67 -8.85 9.71
N LEU A 4 36.45 -10.12 10.10
CA LEU A 4 35.70 -11.07 9.27
C LEU A 4 34.31 -11.36 9.85
N PHE A 5 34.19 -11.50 11.17
CA PHE A 5 32.90 -11.70 11.83
C PHE A 5 32.05 -10.43 11.84
N SER A 6 32.66 -9.27 12.14
CA SER A 6 31.94 -7.99 12.15
C SER A 6 31.49 -7.58 10.75
N THR A 7 32.25 -7.88 9.70
CA THR A 7 31.85 -7.61 8.31
C THR A 7 30.74 -8.55 7.83
N LEU A 8 30.78 -9.83 8.20
CA LEU A 8 29.70 -10.78 7.91
C LEU A 8 28.39 -10.35 8.57
N ILE A 9 28.42 -9.93 9.84
CA ILE A 9 27.25 -9.42 10.56
C ILE A 9 26.69 -8.17 9.88
N VAL A 10 27.53 -7.23 9.46
CA VAL A 10 27.10 -6.02 8.74
C VAL A 10 26.45 -6.37 7.40
N ILE A 11 26.99 -7.33 6.64
CA ILE A 11 26.40 -7.81 5.38
C ILE A 11 25.03 -8.47 5.63
N PHE A 12 24.93 -9.35 6.64
CA PHE A 12 23.65 -9.97 7.00
C PHE A 12 22.62 -8.92 7.44
N THR A 13 23.01 -7.91 8.24
CA THR A 13 22.10 -6.84 8.65
C THR A 13 21.66 -5.94 7.49
N LEU A 14 22.56 -5.58 6.56
CA LEU A 14 22.22 -4.85 5.33
C LEU A 14 21.31 -5.65 4.40
N CYS A 15 21.53 -6.97 4.30
CA CYS A 15 20.61 -7.86 3.59
C CYS A 15 19.23 -7.87 4.25
N THR A 16 19.13 -7.97 5.58
CA THR A 16 17.82 -7.95 6.28
C THR A 16 17.10 -6.59 6.18
N LEU A 17 17.82 -5.47 6.10
CA LEU A 17 17.24 -4.13 5.90
C LEU A 17 16.58 -3.96 4.52
N SER A 18 16.88 -4.84 3.55
CA SER A 18 16.30 -4.78 2.21
C SER A 18 14.91 -5.42 2.08
N PHE A 19 14.41 -6.13 3.10
CA PHE A 19 13.22 -6.99 2.96
C PHE A 19 11.91 -6.49 3.58
N THR A 20 11.86 -5.34 4.26
CA THR A 20 10.58 -4.80 4.76
C THR A 20 9.97 -3.79 3.78
N LYS A 21 9.50 -4.26 2.63
CA LYS A 21 8.78 -3.42 1.64
C LYS A 21 7.27 -3.65 1.78
N LEU A 22 6.66 -3.04 2.79
CA LEU A 22 5.20 -3.07 3.02
C LEU A 22 4.40 -2.49 1.83
N ASN A 23 5.04 -1.64 1.02
CA ASN A 23 4.44 -0.87 -0.08
C ASN A 23 4.15 -1.65 -1.38
N GLU A 24 4.48 -2.95 -1.49
CA GLU A 24 4.13 -3.71 -2.71
C GLU A 24 2.66 -4.11 -2.78
N LYS A 25 1.90 -3.93 -1.70
CA LYS A 25 0.51 -4.40 -1.60
C LYS A 25 -0.56 -3.34 -1.88
N TYR A 26 -0.12 -2.09 -2.05
CA TYR A 26 -0.99 -0.93 -2.21
C TYR A 26 -0.55 -0.10 -3.42
N VAL A 27 -1.49 0.59 -4.05
CA VAL A 27 -1.16 1.62 -5.05
C VAL A 27 -0.49 2.81 -4.37
N GLN A 28 0.40 3.51 -5.07
CA GLN A 28 0.90 4.79 -4.55
C GLN A 28 -0.18 5.86 -4.74
N VAL A 29 -0.34 6.72 -3.74
CA VAL A 29 -1.31 7.82 -3.81
C VAL A 29 -0.58 9.16 -3.78
N TYR A 30 -0.97 10.04 -4.69
CA TYR A 30 -0.48 11.40 -4.77
C TYR A 30 -1.61 12.37 -4.49
N GLN A 31 -1.32 13.41 -3.73
CA GLN A 31 -2.21 14.54 -3.53
C GLN A 31 -1.81 15.68 -4.47
N ILE A 32 -2.81 16.34 -5.07
CA ILE A 32 -2.59 17.56 -5.87
C ILE A 32 -2.66 18.77 -4.94
N GLU A 33 -1.52 19.40 -4.65
CA GLU A 33 -1.44 20.67 -3.91
C GLU A 33 -0.80 21.72 -4.81
N LEU A 34 -1.53 22.79 -5.18
CA LEU A 34 -0.99 24.01 -5.82
C LEU A 34 0.12 23.77 -6.86
N ASN A 35 -0.14 22.88 -7.83
CA ASN A 35 0.74 22.52 -8.95
C ASN A 35 1.87 21.51 -8.66
N GLU A 36 1.93 20.90 -7.47
CA GLU A 36 2.89 19.86 -7.09
C GLU A 36 2.19 18.51 -6.81
N LEU A 37 2.79 17.42 -7.29
CA LEU A 37 2.37 16.05 -7.00
C LEU A 37 3.07 15.54 -5.73
N LYS A 38 2.39 15.65 -4.60
CA LYS A 38 2.94 15.21 -3.31
C LYS A 38 2.59 13.75 -3.06
N LYS A 39 3.60 12.88 -2.99
CA LYS A 39 3.41 11.47 -2.62
C LYS A 39 2.96 11.37 -1.17
N MET A 40 1.82 10.74 -0.93
CA MET A 40 1.31 10.44 0.40
C MET A 40 2.11 9.29 1.00
N LYS A 41 2.52 9.42 2.27
CA LYS A 41 3.06 8.30 3.03
C LYS A 41 1.88 7.44 3.47
N GLN A 42 1.95 6.14 3.20
CA GLN A 42 0.93 5.17 3.61
C GLN A 42 1.30 4.71 5.02
N GLU A 43 0.63 5.26 6.03
CA GLU A 43 0.62 4.69 7.37
C GLU A 43 -0.46 3.59 7.42
N PRO A 44 -0.25 2.51 8.20
CA PRO A 44 -1.31 1.52 8.45
C PRO A 44 -2.59 2.24 8.91
N PRO A 45 -3.79 1.79 8.52
CA PRO A 45 -5.03 2.33 9.06
C PRO A 45 -4.98 2.26 10.59
N GLU A 46 -5.08 3.41 11.27
CA GLU A 46 -5.16 3.45 12.73
C GLU A 46 -6.55 2.95 13.18
N ASP A 47 -6.56 1.91 14.01
CA ASP A 47 -7.76 1.46 14.75
C ASP A 47 -7.98 2.35 15.99
N PRO A 48 -9.19 2.89 16.28
CA PRO A 48 -10.40 2.93 15.48
C PRO A 48 -10.55 4.26 14.75
N ALA A 49 -11.33 4.26 13.66
CA ALA A 49 -11.65 5.41 12.82
C ALA A 49 -12.09 6.66 13.62
N ILE A 50 -11.13 7.51 14.01
CA ILE A 50 -11.42 8.90 14.32
C ILE A 50 -11.69 9.53 12.96
N ASN A 51 -12.97 9.52 12.58
CA ASN A 51 -13.49 10.14 11.37
C ASN A 51 -13.20 11.64 11.39
N SER A 52 -11.98 12.02 11.05
CA SER A 52 -11.67 13.32 10.47
C SER A 52 -11.11 13.11 9.08
N PHE A 53 -11.90 12.42 8.25
CA PHE A 53 -11.88 12.75 6.83
C PHE A 53 -12.32 14.21 6.78
N THR A 54 -11.39 15.12 6.45
CA THR A 54 -11.78 16.45 5.98
C THR A 54 -12.91 16.24 4.98
N THR A 55 -14.05 16.90 5.18
CA THR A 55 -15.29 16.68 4.40
C THR A 55 -15.12 16.92 2.90
N LYS A 56 -13.96 17.42 2.48
CA LYS A 56 -13.45 17.35 1.12
C LYS A 56 -11.99 16.84 1.14
N PRO A 57 -11.76 15.52 0.98
CA PRO A 57 -10.40 15.02 0.79
C PRO A 57 -9.81 15.75 -0.42
N PRO A 58 -8.55 16.21 -0.35
CA PRO A 58 -7.87 16.72 -1.52
C PRO A 58 -7.85 15.63 -2.62
N PRO A 59 -7.88 15.99 -3.92
CA PRO A 59 -7.92 15.00 -5.00
C PRO A 59 -6.76 14.03 -4.88
N LEU A 60 -7.07 12.75 -4.64
CA LEU A 60 -6.10 11.67 -4.54
C LEU A 60 -5.98 10.96 -5.89
N LEU A 61 -4.76 10.89 -6.40
CA LEU A 61 -4.43 10.20 -7.65
C LEU A 61 -3.71 8.88 -7.35
N PRO A 62 -4.36 7.72 -7.56
CA PRO A 62 -3.72 6.42 -7.44
C PRO A 62 -2.82 6.14 -8.65
N LEU A 63 -1.63 5.57 -8.42
CA LEU A 63 -0.66 5.24 -9.46
C LEU A 63 -0.12 3.81 -9.28
N CYS A 64 -0.06 3.08 -10.39
CA CYS A 64 0.51 1.74 -10.45
C CYS A 64 2.03 1.76 -10.27
N THR A 65 2.54 0.90 -9.38
CA THR A 65 3.98 0.72 -9.18
C THR A 65 4.53 -0.44 -10.00
N SER A 66 3.70 -1.44 -10.27
CA SER A 66 3.98 -2.66 -11.01
C SER A 66 2.68 -3.28 -11.53
N THR A 67 2.78 -4.34 -12.32
CA THR A 67 1.63 -5.13 -12.77
C THR A 67 1.04 -5.94 -11.62
N GLY A 68 -0.29 -6.04 -11.53
CA GLY A 68 -0.97 -6.88 -10.55
C GLY A 68 -2.18 -6.23 -9.89
N TYR A 69 -2.57 -6.77 -8.74
CA TYR A 69 -3.69 -6.27 -7.94
C TYR A 69 -3.19 -5.66 -6.62
N PHE A 70 -3.73 -4.48 -6.29
CA PHE A 70 -3.27 -3.69 -5.15
C PHE A 70 -4.48 -3.17 -4.37
N ARG A 71 -4.41 -3.23 -3.04
CA ARG A 71 -5.48 -2.69 -2.18
C ARG A 71 -5.49 -1.15 -2.25
N ASP A 72 -6.68 -0.56 -2.20
CA ASP A 72 -6.81 0.88 -1.93
C ASP A 72 -6.39 1.16 -0.47
N PRO A 73 -5.49 2.13 -0.22
CA PRO A 73 -4.98 2.38 1.13
C PRO A 73 -6.01 3.02 2.08
N PHE A 74 -7.13 3.53 1.59
CA PHE A 74 -8.15 4.23 2.38
C PHE A 74 -9.51 3.53 2.37
N ASN A 75 -9.70 2.51 1.52
CA ASN A 75 -10.93 1.78 1.42
C ASN A 75 -10.68 0.27 1.28
N CYS A 76 -10.89 -0.47 2.37
CA CYS A 76 -10.67 -1.92 2.46
C CYS A 76 -11.45 -2.75 1.44
N LYS A 77 -12.60 -2.23 0.97
CA LYS A 77 -13.44 -2.91 -0.02
C LYS A 77 -12.96 -2.66 -1.45
N LYS A 78 -12.07 -1.70 -1.67
CA LYS A 78 -11.66 -1.24 -2.98
C LYS A 78 -10.25 -1.74 -3.28
N PHE A 79 -10.04 -2.13 -4.52
CA PHE A 79 -8.75 -2.56 -5.03
C PHE A 79 -8.58 -2.11 -6.48
N TYR A 80 -7.35 -2.23 -6.96
CA TYR A 80 -6.94 -1.77 -8.27
C TYR A 80 -6.26 -2.88 -9.04
N HIS A 81 -6.59 -3.01 -10.32
CA HIS A 81 -5.79 -3.77 -11.28
C HIS A 81 -4.87 -2.80 -12.05
N CYS A 82 -3.60 -3.19 -12.16
CA CYS A 82 -2.57 -2.45 -12.87
C CYS A 82 -1.99 -3.34 -13.98
N GLU A 83 -2.07 -2.89 -15.23
CA GLU A 83 -1.52 -3.62 -16.37
C GLU A 83 0.02 -3.54 -16.41
N HIS A 84 0.58 -2.39 -16.05
CA HIS A 84 2.02 -2.16 -15.97
C HIS A 84 2.37 -1.04 -14.99
N ALA A 85 3.66 -0.87 -14.69
CA ALA A 85 4.14 0.24 -13.87
C ALA A 85 3.75 1.59 -14.53
N LYS A 86 3.33 2.56 -13.69
CA LYS A 86 2.82 3.88 -14.10
C LYS A 86 1.53 3.86 -14.95
N ALA A 87 0.87 2.72 -15.13
CA ALA A 87 -0.45 2.67 -15.74
C ALA A 87 -1.48 3.43 -14.89
N ILE A 88 -2.59 3.82 -15.54
CA ILE A 88 -3.78 4.29 -14.83
C ILE A 88 -4.46 3.05 -14.22
N PRO A 89 -4.61 2.99 -12.89
CA PRO A 89 -5.17 1.82 -12.24
C PRO A 89 -6.68 1.70 -12.50
N MET A 90 -7.14 0.49 -12.82
CA MET A 90 -8.56 0.17 -12.95
C MET A 90 -9.14 -0.19 -11.59
N GLY A 91 -10.14 0.56 -11.11
CA GLY A 91 -10.71 0.37 -9.78
C GLY A 91 -11.87 -0.63 -9.75
N TYR A 92 -11.88 -1.47 -8.71
CA TYR A 92 -12.90 -2.47 -8.44
C TYR A 92 -13.31 -2.44 -6.97
N TYR A 93 -14.49 -3.00 -6.67
CA TYR A 93 -14.98 -3.18 -5.31
C TYR A 93 -15.29 -4.65 -5.06
N CYS A 94 -14.96 -5.12 -3.86
CA CYS A 94 -15.43 -6.38 -3.35
C CYS A 94 -16.95 -6.36 -3.16
N GLU A 95 -17.57 -7.48 -3.53
CA GLU A 95 -19.01 -7.68 -3.37
C GLU A 95 -19.40 -7.82 -1.88
N ALA A 96 -20.68 -7.57 -1.59
CA ALA A 96 -21.24 -7.70 -0.24
C ALA A 96 -20.42 -6.96 0.83
N ASN A 97 -20.11 -7.61 1.96
CA ASN A 97 -19.33 -7.07 3.07
C ASN A 97 -17.87 -7.57 3.08
N LEU A 98 -17.37 -8.04 1.93
CA LEU A 98 -16.00 -8.54 1.81
C LEU A 98 -15.00 -7.39 1.67
N VAL A 99 -13.75 -7.67 2.04
CA VAL A 99 -12.61 -6.76 1.91
C VAL A 99 -11.52 -7.43 1.08
N PHE A 100 -10.76 -6.65 0.31
CA PHE A 100 -9.74 -7.21 -0.57
C PHE A 100 -8.52 -7.62 0.24
N ASP A 101 -8.08 -8.87 0.20
CA ASP A 101 -6.86 -9.35 0.84
C ASP A 101 -5.66 -9.27 -0.13
N PRO A 102 -4.65 -8.42 0.12
CA PRO A 102 -3.48 -8.29 -0.73
C PRO A 102 -2.48 -9.44 -0.56
N HIS A 103 -2.71 -10.38 0.35
CA HIS A 103 -1.92 -11.61 0.47
C HIS A 103 -2.42 -12.69 -0.50
N THR A 104 -3.73 -12.86 -0.60
CA THR A 104 -4.38 -13.85 -1.48
C THR A 104 -4.84 -13.29 -2.83
N LEU A 105 -4.86 -11.96 -2.97
CA LEU A 105 -5.34 -11.22 -4.14
C LEU A 105 -6.82 -11.45 -4.44
N SER A 106 -7.62 -11.70 -3.40
CA SER A 106 -9.06 -11.95 -3.51
C SER A 106 -9.86 -11.23 -2.43
N CYS A 107 -11.17 -11.11 -2.62
CA CYS A 107 -12.07 -10.61 -1.60
C CYS A 107 -12.37 -11.70 -0.57
N ASP A 108 -12.19 -11.40 0.71
CA ASP A 108 -12.40 -12.34 1.81
C ASP A 108 -13.12 -11.65 3.00
N ASN A 109 -13.48 -12.43 4.00
CA ASN A 109 -14.20 -11.99 5.18
C ASN A 109 -13.31 -11.05 6.02
N PRO A 110 -13.83 -9.89 6.46
CA PRO A 110 -13.07 -8.94 7.29
C PRO A 110 -12.57 -9.51 8.62
N GLN A 111 -13.10 -10.63 9.11
CA GLN A 111 -12.58 -11.34 10.28
C GLN A 111 -11.18 -11.93 10.08
N TYR A 112 -10.79 -12.21 8.83
CA TYR A 112 -9.51 -12.86 8.51
C TYR A 112 -8.50 -11.90 7.86
N VAL A 113 -8.94 -10.69 7.54
CA VAL A 113 -8.19 -9.74 6.73
C VAL A 113 -8.06 -8.44 7.48
N ILE A 114 -6.85 -8.13 7.94
CA ILE A 114 -6.56 -6.85 8.58
C ILE A 114 -6.59 -5.77 7.51
N CYS A 115 -7.54 -4.85 7.68
CA CYS A 115 -7.46 -3.50 7.18
C CYS A 115 -7.17 -2.62 8.41
#